data_AF-G7IMT3-F1
#
_entry.id   AF-G7IMT3-F1
#
_cell.length_a   1.000
_cell.length_b   1.000
_cell.length_c   1.000
_cell.angle_alpha   90.00
_cell.angle_beta   90.00
_cell.angle_gamma   90.00
#
_symmetry.space_group_name_H-M   'P 1'
#
loop_
_entity.id
_entity.type
_entity.pdbx_description
1 polymer ?
#
loop_
_entity_poly.entity_id
_entity_poly.type
_entity_poly.pdbx_seq_one_letter_code
_entity_poly.pdbx_strand_id
1 'polypeptide(L)'
;MSLYYLSTKLIFENMFRIFTLLLSFKFSISYKIQASFVFGDSLLDVGNNNYITSLAKANHHPYGIDFGKPTGRFCNGRTVVDVIEQHLGLGYTPPYLSPNTCGSVILKGVNYASAAAGILNYTGHIFVGRINFDAQIDNFANTREDIISKIGVRGALKLLKNSLFTVAFGSNDFLDNYLAPGPSIPEWQLLSPESFVAIMISTFRVQITRLFTLGARKIVVINVGPIGCIPCMRDLNPFSGDKCVKFPNHLAQLFNTQLKNLVEELRTDLKGSLFVYGDAYHIMEDIMMNYSKYGRVKFLIFFPFICLWRFLFY
;
A
#
# COMPACT_ATOMS: atom_id res chain seq x y z
N MET A 1 -34.95 -9.82 60.68
CA MET A 1 -34.17 -9.90 59.42
C MET A 1 -33.39 -8.60 59.32
N SER A 2 -32.10 -8.68 59.61
CA SER A 2 -31.28 -7.61 60.22
C SER A 2 -30.91 -6.47 59.26
N LEU A 3 -30.84 -5.24 59.77
CA LEU A 3 -30.27 -4.02 59.13
C LEU A 3 -28.90 -4.27 58.46
N TYR A 4 -28.16 -5.28 58.95
CA TYR A 4 -26.91 -5.74 58.36
C TYR A 4 -27.06 -6.24 56.91
N TYR A 5 -28.20 -6.87 56.59
CA TYR A 5 -28.49 -7.42 55.27
C TYR A 5 -28.88 -6.35 54.23
N LEU A 6 -29.49 -5.24 54.69
CA LEU A 6 -29.76 -4.08 53.83
C LEU A 6 -28.47 -3.33 53.49
N SER A 7 -27.59 -3.16 54.48
CA SER A 7 -26.28 -2.51 54.32
C SER A 7 -25.39 -3.24 53.30
N THR A 8 -25.24 -4.56 53.42
CA THR A 8 -24.43 -5.36 52.49
C THR A 8 -24.99 -5.36 51.07
N LYS A 9 -26.32 -5.39 50.92
CA LYS A 9 -26.97 -5.31 49.60
C LYS A 9 -26.74 -3.95 48.93
N LEU A 10 -26.82 -2.85 49.69
CA LEU A 10 -26.59 -1.50 49.18
C LEU A 10 -25.12 -1.28 48.79
N ILE A 11 -24.18 -1.84 49.55
CA ILE A 11 -22.74 -1.79 49.22
C ILE A 11 -22.48 -2.61 47.94
N PHE A 12 -23.07 -3.79 47.81
CA PHE A 12 -22.89 -4.64 46.64
C PHE A 12 -23.48 -4.00 45.37
N GLU A 13 -24.65 -3.37 45.46
CA GLU A 13 -25.27 -2.65 44.34
C GLU A 13 -24.44 -1.44 43.89
N ASN A 14 -23.87 -0.67 44.83
CA ASN A 14 -23.00 0.45 44.50
C ASN A 14 -21.65 -0.01 43.91
N MET A 15 -21.06 -1.08 44.44
CA MET A 15 -19.84 -1.68 43.87
C MET A 15 -20.09 -2.23 42.47
N PHE A 16 -21.25 -2.86 42.22
CA PHE A 16 -21.64 -3.33 40.90
C PHE A 16 -21.87 -2.18 39.92
N ARG A 17 -22.46 -1.07 40.36
CA ARG A 17 -22.61 0.17 39.55
C ARG A 17 -21.28 0.80 39.21
N ILE A 18 -20.33 0.88 40.15
CA ILE A 18 -18.98 1.39 39.90
C ILE A 18 -18.22 0.46 38.93
N PHE A 19 -18.33 -0.86 39.12
CA PHE A 19 -17.73 -1.86 38.25
C PHE A 19 -18.31 -1.81 36.82
N THR A 20 -19.62 -1.63 36.68
CA THR A 20 -20.26 -1.43 35.36
C THR A 20 -19.88 -0.09 34.75
N LEU A 21 -19.73 1.00 35.53
CA LEU A 21 -19.22 2.28 35.05
C LEU A 21 -17.78 2.15 34.51
N LEU A 22 -16.92 1.44 35.24
CA LEU A 22 -15.53 1.14 34.84
C LEU A 22 -15.46 0.21 33.62
N LEU A 23 -16.40 -0.73 33.46
CA LEU A 23 -16.53 -1.58 32.26
C LEU A 23 -17.08 -0.83 31.05
N SER A 24 -17.94 0.19 31.24
CA SER A 24 -18.37 1.10 30.17
C SER A 24 -17.29 2.12 29.78
N PHE A 25 -16.35 2.42 30.68
CA PHE A 25 -15.03 2.92 30.33
C PHE A 25 -14.14 1.76 29.88
N LYS A 26 -14.54 1.07 28.80
CA LYS A 26 -13.51 0.57 27.88
C LYS A 26 -12.78 1.81 27.42
N PHE A 27 -11.66 2.12 28.05
CA PHE A 27 -10.60 2.89 27.44
C PHE A 27 -10.16 2.05 26.24
N SER A 28 -10.91 2.14 25.14
CA SER A 28 -10.36 1.92 23.84
C SER A 28 -9.27 2.98 23.77
N ILE A 29 -8.05 2.60 24.09
CA ILE A 29 -6.87 3.27 23.58
C ILE A 29 -6.99 3.08 22.07
N SER A 30 -7.82 3.92 21.44
CA SER A 30 -7.79 4.12 20.02
C SER A 30 -6.38 4.63 19.79
N TYR A 31 -5.51 3.76 19.29
CA TYR A 31 -4.19 4.15 18.82
C TYR A 31 -4.41 5.04 17.60
N LYS A 32 -4.79 6.29 17.85
CA LYS A 32 -5.12 7.27 16.82
C LYS A 32 -3.92 7.37 15.91
N ILE A 33 -4.05 6.86 14.69
CA ILE A 33 -3.05 7.04 13.64
C ILE A 33 -2.98 8.55 13.38
N GLN A 34 -1.79 9.12 13.48
CA GLN A 34 -1.60 10.58 13.40
C GLN A 34 -1.22 11.05 12.00
N ALA A 35 -0.55 10.18 11.25
CA ALA A 35 -0.10 10.42 9.88
C ALA A 35 -0.02 9.11 9.10
N SER A 36 0.00 9.21 7.77
CA SER A 36 0.10 8.11 6.82
C SER A 36 1.28 8.32 5.87
N PHE A 37 2.16 7.34 5.74
CA PHE A 37 3.29 7.40 4.81
C PHE A 37 3.18 6.24 3.82
N VAL A 38 3.11 6.56 2.53
CA VAL A 38 2.69 5.60 1.51
C VAL A 38 3.82 5.38 0.51
N PHE A 39 4.12 4.11 0.24
CA PHE A 39 5.17 3.67 -0.67
C PHE A 39 4.56 2.64 -1.62
N GLY A 40 4.83 2.78 -2.91
CA GLY A 40 4.31 1.83 -3.87
C GLY A 40 4.43 2.26 -5.31
N ASP A 41 3.64 1.59 -6.14
CA ASP A 41 3.54 1.87 -7.56
C ASP A 41 2.29 2.69 -7.93
N SER A 42 1.85 2.56 -9.19
CA SER A 42 0.66 3.21 -9.74
C SER A 42 -0.62 2.97 -8.94
N LEU A 43 -0.74 1.84 -8.22
CA LEU A 43 -1.92 1.52 -7.41
C LEU A 43 -2.09 2.46 -6.23
N LEU A 44 -1.01 3.11 -5.79
CA LEU A 44 -0.97 4.02 -4.65
C LEU A 44 -0.52 5.44 -5.04
N ASP A 45 -0.06 5.67 -6.27
CA ASP A 45 0.38 6.98 -6.73
C ASP A 45 -0.77 8.00 -6.74
N VAL A 46 -0.49 9.18 -6.21
CA VAL A 46 -1.42 10.32 -6.10
C VAL A 46 -0.94 11.53 -6.92
N GLY A 47 0.02 11.32 -7.81
CA GLY A 47 0.51 12.29 -8.79
C GLY A 47 2.00 12.62 -8.72
N ASN A 48 2.84 11.80 -8.07
CA ASN A 48 4.30 12.01 -8.09
C ASN A 48 4.84 11.96 -9.53
N ASN A 49 4.33 11.05 -10.36
CA ASN A 49 4.76 10.92 -11.74
C ASN A 49 4.51 12.17 -12.59
N ASN A 50 3.64 13.09 -12.17
CA ASN A 50 3.38 14.34 -12.87
C ASN A 50 4.57 15.31 -12.81
N TYR A 51 5.43 15.16 -11.80
CA TYR A 51 6.58 16.04 -11.52
C TYR A 51 7.91 15.52 -12.09
N ILE A 52 7.89 14.38 -12.79
CA ILE A 52 9.07 13.79 -13.45
C ILE A 52 8.82 13.56 -14.93
N THR A 53 9.89 13.39 -15.69
CA THR A 53 9.82 12.98 -17.11
C THR A 53 9.53 11.48 -17.18
N SER A 54 8.25 11.12 -17.28
CA SER A 54 7.77 9.74 -17.30
C SER A 54 6.71 9.53 -18.38
N LEU A 55 6.66 8.32 -18.95
CA LEU A 55 5.57 7.87 -19.80
C LEU A 55 4.37 7.35 -18.98
N ALA A 56 4.58 6.99 -17.72
CA ALA A 56 3.54 6.52 -16.81
C ALA A 56 2.93 7.70 -16.06
N LYS A 57 1.98 8.42 -16.70
CA LYS A 57 1.27 9.57 -16.09
C LYS A 57 -0.24 9.41 -16.16
N ALA A 58 -0.92 9.70 -15.04
CA ALA A 58 -2.39 9.74 -14.94
C ALA A 58 -2.92 11.19 -14.79
N ASN A 59 -2.34 12.12 -15.55
CA ASN A 59 -2.70 13.55 -15.56
C ASN A 59 -3.65 13.94 -16.71
N HIS A 60 -4.38 12.99 -17.26
CA HIS A 60 -5.32 13.19 -18.36
C HIS A 60 -6.61 12.41 -18.12
N HIS A 61 -7.68 12.76 -18.82
CA HIS A 61 -8.95 12.04 -18.75
C HIS A 61 -8.78 10.58 -19.24
N PRO A 62 -9.40 9.57 -18.61
CA PRO A 62 -10.46 9.64 -17.60
C PRO A 62 -10.00 9.62 -16.14
N TYR A 63 -8.69 9.66 -15.87
CA TYR A 63 -8.18 9.62 -14.51
C TYR A 63 -8.73 10.79 -13.67
N GLY A 64 -9.13 10.52 -12.43
CA GLY A 64 -9.68 11.53 -11.53
C GLY A 64 -11.07 12.09 -11.90
N ILE A 65 -11.82 11.45 -12.80
CA ILE A 65 -13.18 11.91 -13.17
C ILE A 65 -14.12 12.06 -11.95
N ASP A 66 -14.01 11.20 -10.93
CA ASP A 66 -14.82 11.29 -9.70
C ASP A 66 -14.39 12.48 -8.82
N PHE A 67 -13.19 13.03 -9.06
CA PHE A 67 -12.69 14.28 -8.49
C PHE A 67 -12.99 15.51 -9.37
N GLY A 68 -13.62 15.31 -10.53
CA GLY A 68 -13.89 16.35 -11.53
C GLY A 68 -12.65 16.83 -12.31
N LYS A 69 -11.47 16.25 -12.08
CA LYS A 69 -10.22 16.58 -12.80
C LYS A 69 -9.15 15.50 -12.63
N PRO A 70 -8.20 15.37 -13.57
CA PRO A 70 -7.04 14.50 -13.38
C PRO A 70 -6.24 14.84 -12.13
N THR A 71 -5.99 13.82 -11.31
CA THR A 71 -5.28 13.95 -10.03
C THR A 71 -3.89 13.32 -10.05
N GLY A 72 -3.56 12.54 -11.07
CA GLY A 72 -2.37 11.67 -11.07
C GLY A 72 -2.60 10.30 -10.42
N ARG A 73 -3.80 10.02 -9.91
CA ARG A 73 -4.20 8.67 -9.49
C ARG A 73 -4.56 7.83 -10.70
N PHE A 74 -4.09 6.59 -10.74
CA PHE A 74 -4.35 5.64 -11.83
C PHE A 74 -5.74 4.98 -11.70
N CYS A 75 -6.74 5.76 -11.33
CA CYS A 75 -8.14 5.36 -11.27
C CYS A 75 -9.05 6.58 -11.49
N ASN A 76 -10.37 6.33 -11.53
CA ASN A 76 -11.36 7.41 -11.68
C ASN A 76 -11.43 8.31 -10.44
N GLY A 77 -11.13 7.77 -9.25
CA GLY A 77 -11.36 8.44 -7.98
C GLY A 77 -10.30 8.09 -6.95
N ARG A 78 -10.75 7.56 -5.81
CA ARG A 78 -9.90 7.24 -4.66
C ARG A 78 -9.14 5.93 -4.88
N THR A 79 -7.88 5.92 -4.49
CA THR A 79 -7.08 4.70 -4.33
C THR A 79 -7.49 3.95 -3.06
N VAL A 80 -7.00 2.72 -2.89
CA VAL A 80 -7.24 1.95 -1.65
C VAL A 80 -6.69 2.67 -0.42
N VAL A 81 -5.54 3.37 -0.55
CA VAL A 81 -4.95 4.09 0.58
C VAL A 81 -5.73 5.34 0.94
N ASP A 82 -6.31 6.05 -0.05
CA ASP A 82 -7.21 7.18 0.23
C ASP A 82 -8.41 6.73 1.06
N VAL A 83 -8.97 5.55 0.76
CA VAL A 83 -10.10 4.98 1.51
C VAL A 83 -9.66 4.60 2.92
N ILE A 84 -8.49 3.98 3.09
CA ILE A 84 -7.94 3.64 4.42
C ILE A 84 -7.72 4.91 5.26
N GLU A 85 -7.11 5.95 4.68
CA GLU A 85 -6.85 7.22 5.33
C GLU A 85 -8.14 7.88 5.84
N GLN A 86 -9.19 7.89 5.03
CA GLN A 86 -10.51 8.40 5.44
C GLN A 86 -11.10 7.61 6.62
N HIS A 87 -11.01 6.27 6.61
CA HIS A 87 -11.50 5.45 7.72
C HIS A 87 -10.70 5.68 9.02
N LEU A 88 -9.45 6.12 8.90
CA LEU A 88 -8.60 6.50 10.03
C LEU A 88 -8.81 7.95 10.49
N GLY A 89 -9.72 8.70 9.83
CA GLY A 89 -9.97 10.11 10.11
C GLY A 89 -8.84 11.03 9.66
N LEU A 90 -8.03 10.59 8.68
CA LEU A 90 -7.00 11.39 8.02
C LEU A 90 -7.54 11.99 6.71
N GLY A 91 -6.90 13.07 6.26
CA GLY A 91 -7.05 13.55 4.88
C GLY A 91 -6.15 12.77 3.92
N TYR A 92 -6.34 12.99 2.62
CA TYR A 92 -5.51 12.36 1.60
C TYR A 92 -4.07 12.83 1.68
N THR A 93 -3.13 11.89 1.68
CA THR A 93 -1.71 12.21 1.61
C THR A 93 -1.37 12.88 0.27
N PRO A 94 -0.61 13.99 0.27
CA PRO A 94 -0.19 14.64 -0.95
C PRO A 94 1.01 13.91 -1.58
N PRO A 95 1.25 14.05 -2.90
CA PRO A 95 2.44 13.51 -3.55
C PRO A 95 3.68 14.24 -3.04
N TYR A 96 4.72 13.49 -2.67
CA TYR A 96 6.00 14.02 -2.20
C TYR A 96 6.57 15.13 -3.09
N LEU A 97 6.54 14.95 -4.41
CA LEU A 97 7.13 15.91 -5.36
C LEU A 97 6.30 17.19 -5.60
N SER A 98 5.11 17.29 -5.01
CA SER A 98 4.33 18.54 -5.10
C SER A 98 5.00 19.66 -4.32
N PRO A 99 5.14 20.87 -4.89
CA PRO A 99 5.65 22.05 -4.18
C PRO A 99 4.85 22.39 -2.90
N ASN A 100 3.58 21.96 -2.84
CA ASN A 100 2.71 22.17 -1.68
C ASN A 100 2.91 21.14 -0.57
N THR A 101 3.73 20.11 -0.77
CA THR A 101 4.04 19.07 0.22
C THR A 101 5.19 19.54 1.12
N CYS A 102 4.94 20.61 1.86
CA CYS A 102 5.94 21.24 2.74
C CYS A 102 5.29 21.76 4.03
N GLY A 103 6.08 22.36 4.91
CA GLY A 103 5.51 23.01 6.11
C GLY A 103 4.88 22.01 7.09
N SER A 104 3.71 22.33 7.64
CA SER A 104 2.99 21.44 8.55
C SER A 104 2.27 20.29 7.85
N VAL A 105 2.18 20.31 6.51
CA VAL A 105 1.48 19.29 5.72
C VAL A 105 2.13 17.92 5.93
N ILE A 106 3.47 17.85 5.91
CA ILE A 106 4.23 16.60 6.08
C ILE A 106 3.99 15.94 7.45
N LEU A 107 3.52 16.68 8.46
CA LEU A 107 3.20 16.14 9.79
C LEU A 107 1.92 15.28 9.79
N LYS A 108 1.14 15.32 8.70
CA LYS A 108 -0.04 14.47 8.47
C LYS A 108 0.25 13.27 7.56
N GLY A 109 1.45 13.19 7.01
CA GLY A 109 1.82 12.13 6.10
C GLY A 109 2.11 12.61 4.68
N VAL A 110 2.72 11.73 3.90
CA VAL A 110 3.17 11.99 2.53
C VAL A 110 3.09 10.69 1.74
N ASN A 111 2.72 10.80 0.46
CA ASN A 111 2.71 9.70 -0.47
C ASN A 111 3.92 9.77 -1.41
N TYR A 112 4.76 8.73 -1.36
CA TYR A 112 5.98 8.59 -2.15
C TYR A 112 5.79 7.66 -3.35
N ALA A 113 4.62 7.02 -3.49
CA ALA A 113 4.36 6.05 -4.54
C ALA A 113 4.51 6.67 -5.93
N SER A 114 5.02 5.89 -6.87
CA SER A 114 5.35 6.33 -8.22
C SER A 114 5.00 5.23 -9.21
N ALA A 115 4.21 5.55 -10.24
CA ALA A 115 3.88 4.58 -11.26
C ALA A 115 5.11 4.01 -11.97
N ALA A 116 4.98 2.74 -12.39
CA ALA A 116 6.04 1.88 -12.92
C ALA A 116 7.16 1.51 -11.92
N ALA A 117 7.09 1.96 -10.66
CA ALA A 117 8.08 1.57 -9.67
C ALA A 117 7.98 0.07 -9.31
N GLY A 118 9.11 -0.53 -8.96
CA GLY A 118 9.19 -1.88 -8.42
C GLY A 118 10.11 -1.98 -7.22
N ILE A 119 10.24 -3.20 -6.71
CA ILE A 119 11.20 -3.59 -5.67
C ILE A 119 12.62 -3.46 -6.21
N LEU A 120 12.85 -3.95 -7.43
CA LEU A 120 14.15 -3.89 -8.09
C LEU A 120 14.34 -2.52 -8.76
N ASN A 121 15.53 -1.95 -8.62
CA ASN A 121 15.81 -0.59 -9.11
C ASN A 121 15.71 -0.44 -10.64
N TYR A 122 15.87 -1.53 -11.39
CA TYR A 122 15.72 -1.54 -12.84
C TYR A 122 14.25 -1.64 -13.31
N THR A 123 13.33 -2.10 -12.46
CA THR A 123 11.92 -2.28 -12.80
C THR A 123 11.30 -0.99 -13.35
N GLY A 124 10.51 -1.12 -14.42
CA GLY A 124 9.80 -0.01 -15.04
C GLY A 124 10.68 0.98 -15.82
N HIS A 125 11.94 0.64 -16.10
CA HIS A 125 12.86 1.50 -16.87
C HIS A 125 12.30 1.89 -18.25
N ILE A 126 11.47 1.04 -18.86
CA ILE A 126 10.81 1.31 -20.15
C ILE A 126 9.91 2.55 -20.13
N PHE A 127 9.48 3.01 -18.95
CA PHE A 127 8.67 4.22 -18.77
C PHE A 127 9.48 5.50 -18.55
N VAL A 128 10.80 5.43 -18.72
CA VAL A 128 11.77 6.53 -18.52
C VAL A 128 11.87 6.95 -17.06
N GLY A 129 10.89 7.72 -16.57
CA GLY A 129 10.86 8.25 -15.21
C GLY A 129 10.02 7.38 -14.28
N ARG A 130 10.63 6.94 -13.18
CA ARG A 130 9.99 6.23 -12.06
C ARG A 130 10.84 6.40 -10.81
N ILE A 131 10.21 6.38 -9.64
CA ILE A 131 10.88 6.43 -8.35
C ILE A 131 10.81 5.02 -7.73
N ASN A 132 11.88 4.23 -7.87
CA ASN A 132 11.94 2.88 -7.28
C ASN A 132 11.87 2.90 -5.75
N PHE A 133 11.67 1.75 -5.11
CA PHE A 133 11.40 1.73 -3.67
C PHE A 133 12.57 2.29 -2.83
N ASP A 134 13.83 2.03 -3.19
CA ASP A 134 14.99 2.62 -2.50
C ASP A 134 14.93 4.17 -2.54
N ALA A 135 14.65 4.76 -3.70
CA ALA A 135 14.52 6.21 -3.83
C ALA A 135 13.29 6.77 -3.10
N GLN A 136 12.19 6.01 -3.01
CA GLN A 136 11.04 6.41 -2.19
C GLN A 136 11.39 6.41 -0.69
N ILE A 137 12.20 5.46 -0.22
CA ILE A 137 12.73 5.44 1.15
C ILE A 137 13.65 6.64 1.39
N ASP A 138 14.50 7.00 0.42
CA ASP A 138 15.38 8.17 0.53
C ASP A 138 14.58 9.48 0.60
N ASN A 139 13.51 9.59 -0.20
CA ASN A 139 12.57 10.72 -0.11
C ASN A 139 11.88 10.81 1.26
N PHE A 140 11.52 9.66 1.85
CA PHE A 140 11.02 9.62 3.22
C PHE A 140 12.10 10.01 4.25
N ALA A 141 13.36 9.62 4.05
CA ALA A 141 14.46 10.03 4.92
C ALA A 141 14.62 11.57 4.93
N ASN A 142 14.51 12.22 3.77
CA ASN A 142 14.50 13.69 3.68
C ASN A 142 13.31 14.28 4.44
N THR A 143 12.11 13.73 4.21
CA THR A 143 10.89 14.18 4.90
C THR A 143 11.01 14.00 6.42
N ARG A 144 11.66 12.93 6.88
CA ARG A 144 11.93 12.69 8.29
C ARG A 144 12.83 13.78 8.89
N GLU A 145 13.87 14.21 8.19
CA GLU A 145 14.71 15.32 8.65
C GLU A 145 13.92 16.63 8.70
N ASP A 146 13.05 16.88 7.73
CA ASP A 146 12.14 18.04 7.77
C ASP A 146 11.18 17.98 8.96
N ILE A 147 10.62 16.81 9.28
CA ILE A 147 9.79 16.61 10.47
C ILE A 147 10.62 16.88 11.74
N ILE A 148 11.85 16.37 11.83
CA ILE A 148 12.75 16.61 12.97
C ILE A 148 13.04 18.10 13.13
N SER A 149 13.31 18.82 12.04
CA SER A 149 13.56 20.26 12.07
C SER A 149 12.36 21.04 12.64
N LYS A 150 11.13 20.53 12.44
CA LYS A 150 9.90 21.20 12.83
C LYS A 150 9.44 20.94 14.26
N ILE A 151 9.52 19.69 14.69
CA ILE A 151 8.94 19.26 15.98
C ILE A 151 9.98 18.63 16.92
N GLY A 152 11.25 18.70 16.55
CA GLY A 152 12.37 18.10 17.27
C GLY A 152 12.39 16.58 17.19
N VAL A 153 13.52 15.98 17.57
CA VAL A 153 13.74 14.52 17.53
C VAL A 153 12.68 13.76 18.33
N ARG A 154 12.36 14.21 19.56
CA ARG A 154 11.36 13.53 20.41
C ARG A 154 9.96 13.57 19.79
N GLY A 155 9.58 14.71 19.20
CA GLY A 155 8.30 14.87 18.51
C GLY A 155 8.23 13.96 17.27
N ALA A 156 9.28 13.97 16.45
CA ALA A 156 9.39 13.13 15.26
C ALA A 156 9.26 11.64 15.60
N LEU A 157 10.02 11.15 16.58
CA LEU A 157 9.94 9.76 17.03
C LEU A 157 8.52 9.37 17.50
N LYS A 158 7.85 10.26 18.24
CA LYS A 158 6.47 10.05 18.68
C LYS A 158 5.48 10.03 17.51
N LEU A 159 5.65 10.92 16.54
CA LEU A 159 4.81 10.97 15.34
C LEU A 159 4.98 9.68 14.52
N LEU A 160 6.21 9.33 14.13
CA LEU A 160 6.50 8.17 13.29
C LEU A 160 6.06 6.86 13.94
N LYS A 161 6.30 6.68 15.26
CA LYS A 161 5.81 5.51 16.00
C LYS A 161 4.28 5.35 15.95
N ASN A 162 3.54 6.46 15.84
CA ASN A 162 2.08 6.48 15.78
C ASN A 162 1.52 6.65 14.36
N SER A 163 2.37 6.62 13.34
CA SER A 163 1.97 6.74 11.94
C SER A 163 1.77 5.37 11.29
N LEU A 164 0.95 5.33 10.25
CA LEU A 164 0.78 4.17 9.39
C LEU A 164 1.78 4.26 8.23
N PHE A 165 2.39 3.13 7.88
CA PHE A 165 3.25 2.98 6.72
C PHE A 165 2.64 1.92 5.81
N THR A 166 2.23 2.29 4.60
CA THR A 166 1.64 1.36 3.63
C THR A 166 2.62 1.13 2.50
N VAL A 167 2.93 -0.13 2.21
CA VAL A 167 3.88 -0.55 1.18
C VAL A 167 3.20 -1.54 0.24
N ALA A 168 3.21 -1.25 -1.07
CA ALA A 168 2.69 -2.17 -2.09
C ALA A 168 3.54 -2.11 -3.36
N PHE A 169 4.24 -3.22 -3.66
CA PHE A 169 5.08 -3.38 -4.84
C PHE A 169 5.04 -4.84 -5.34
N GLY A 170 5.64 -5.09 -6.51
CA GLY A 170 5.91 -6.43 -7.03
C GLY A 170 5.25 -6.71 -8.38
N SER A 171 4.11 -6.07 -8.68
CA SER A 171 3.42 -6.28 -9.97
C SER A 171 4.31 -5.89 -11.16
N ASN A 172 4.93 -4.72 -11.09
CA ASN A 172 5.78 -4.21 -12.17
C ASN A 172 7.10 -4.99 -12.30
N ASP A 173 7.61 -5.58 -11.22
CA ASP A 173 8.80 -6.42 -11.28
C ASP A 173 8.58 -7.66 -12.16
N PHE A 174 7.33 -8.11 -12.28
CA PHE A 174 6.95 -9.12 -13.26
C PHE A 174 6.58 -8.50 -14.61
N LEU A 175 5.63 -7.56 -14.65
CA LEU A 175 5.03 -7.07 -15.89
C LEU A 175 5.97 -6.20 -16.72
N ASP A 176 6.69 -5.31 -16.06
CA ASP A 176 7.54 -4.28 -16.67
C ASP A 176 9.04 -4.60 -16.52
N ASN A 177 9.36 -5.85 -16.19
CA ASN A 177 10.73 -6.36 -16.10
C ASN A 177 10.82 -7.84 -16.50
N TYR A 178 10.46 -8.80 -15.65
CA TYR A 178 10.67 -10.24 -15.93
C TYR A 178 9.96 -10.77 -17.19
N LEU A 179 8.71 -10.34 -17.40
CA LEU A 179 7.87 -10.74 -18.54
C LEU A 179 7.92 -9.75 -19.71
N ALA A 180 8.62 -8.62 -19.56
CA ALA A 180 8.61 -7.56 -20.56
C ALA A 180 9.34 -8.00 -21.84
N PRO A 181 8.71 -7.94 -23.01
CA PRO A 181 9.35 -8.26 -24.28
C PRO A 181 10.31 -7.14 -24.70
N GLY A 182 11.58 -7.46 -24.96
CA GLY A 182 12.59 -6.50 -25.42
C GLY A 182 14.00 -6.81 -24.88
N PRO A 183 15.02 -5.97 -25.18
CA PRO A 183 16.38 -6.12 -24.67
C PRO A 183 16.50 -5.74 -23.17
N SER A 184 15.41 -5.86 -22.42
CA SER A 184 15.39 -5.78 -20.96
C SER A 184 16.22 -6.94 -20.42
N ILE A 185 17.39 -6.59 -19.86
CA ILE A 185 18.46 -7.45 -19.32
C ILE A 185 18.19 -8.95 -19.58
N PRO A 186 18.78 -9.54 -20.64
CA PRO A 186 18.63 -10.97 -20.96
C PRO A 186 18.87 -11.87 -19.74
N GLU A 187 19.70 -11.42 -18.79
CA GLU A 187 20.02 -12.14 -17.55
C GLU A 187 18.77 -12.46 -16.72
N TRP A 188 17.74 -11.59 -16.66
CA TRP A 188 16.52 -11.89 -15.92
C TRP A 188 15.69 -12.99 -16.59
N GLN A 189 15.61 -12.96 -17.92
CA GLN A 189 14.91 -13.99 -18.70
C GLN A 189 15.62 -15.35 -18.64
N LEU A 190 16.92 -15.36 -18.29
CA LEU A 190 17.70 -16.57 -18.03
C LEU A 190 17.52 -17.13 -16.61
N LEU A 191 16.95 -16.35 -15.67
CA LEU A 191 16.66 -16.84 -14.32
C LEU A 191 15.37 -17.67 -14.28
N SER A 192 15.38 -18.70 -13.46
CA SER A 192 14.14 -19.39 -13.09
C SER A 192 13.23 -18.44 -12.31
N PRO A 193 11.90 -18.65 -12.37
CA PRO A 193 10.92 -17.95 -11.54
C PRO A 193 11.30 -17.87 -10.06
N GLU A 194 11.79 -18.98 -9.49
CA GLU A 194 12.17 -19.09 -8.08
C GLU A 194 13.39 -18.23 -7.76
N SER A 195 14.41 -18.24 -8.62
CA SER A 195 15.60 -17.40 -8.44
C SER A 195 15.25 -15.91 -8.54
N PHE A 196 14.41 -15.53 -9.50
CA PHE A 196 13.96 -14.14 -9.63
C PHE A 196 13.18 -13.67 -8.40
N VAL A 197 12.21 -14.48 -7.94
CA VAL A 197 11.44 -14.18 -6.72
C VAL A 197 12.33 -14.13 -5.49
N ALA A 198 13.31 -15.02 -5.35
CA ALA A 198 14.24 -15.00 -4.23
C ALA A 198 15.05 -13.69 -4.18
N ILE A 199 15.48 -13.18 -5.34
CA ILE A 199 16.15 -11.87 -5.44
C ILE A 199 15.20 -10.77 -4.99
N MET A 200 13.96 -10.72 -5.50
CA MET A 200 12.95 -9.74 -5.07
C MET A 200 12.74 -9.76 -3.54
N ILE A 201 12.57 -10.94 -2.95
CA ILE A 201 12.36 -11.11 -1.50
C ILE A 201 13.57 -10.64 -0.69
N SER A 202 14.78 -10.96 -1.15
CA SER A 202 16.02 -10.53 -0.49
C SER A 202 16.19 -9.00 -0.52
N THR A 203 15.92 -8.37 -1.67
CA THR A 203 15.96 -6.91 -1.83
C THR A 203 14.88 -6.24 -0.98
N PHE A 204 13.65 -6.76 -1.01
CA PHE A 204 12.54 -6.17 -0.28
C PHE A 204 12.73 -6.25 1.23
N ARG A 205 13.34 -7.34 1.75
CA ARG A 205 13.75 -7.46 3.15
C ARG A 205 14.64 -6.29 3.58
N VAL A 206 15.67 -5.99 2.78
CA VAL A 206 16.62 -4.90 3.06
C VAL A 206 15.88 -3.57 3.08
N GLN A 207 15.06 -3.30 2.06
CA GLN A 207 14.30 -2.05 1.93
C GLN A 207 13.31 -1.83 3.09
N ILE A 208 12.55 -2.84 3.49
CA ILE A 208 11.64 -2.75 4.65
C ILE A 208 12.43 -2.56 5.96
N THR A 209 13.59 -3.20 6.09
CA THR A 209 14.48 -3.02 7.25
C THR A 209 15.04 -1.59 7.31
N ARG A 210 15.39 -0.98 6.15
CA ARG A 210 15.77 0.43 6.07
C ARG A 210 14.62 1.33 6.53
N LEU A 211 13.39 1.09 6.07
CA LEU A 211 12.22 1.87 6.47
C LEU A 211 11.93 1.77 7.98
N PHE A 212 12.08 0.57 8.56
CA PHE A 212 12.00 0.37 10.02
C PHE A 212 13.09 1.16 10.75
N THR A 213 14.32 1.16 10.25
CA THR A 213 15.46 1.88 10.84
C THR A 213 15.20 3.40 10.87
N LEU A 214 14.49 3.93 9.87
CA LEU A 214 14.07 5.34 9.82
C LEU A 214 12.92 5.69 10.78
N GLY A 215 12.33 4.72 11.47
CA GLY A 215 11.32 4.96 12.51
C GLY A 215 9.93 4.41 12.21
N ALA A 216 9.74 3.71 11.09
CA ALA A 216 8.48 3.06 10.80
C ALA A 216 8.20 1.95 11.82
N ARG A 217 6.99 1.94 12.39
CA ARG A 217 6.59 0.95 13.41
C ARG A 217 5.27 0.25 13.12
N LYS A 218 4.35 0.84 12.36
CA LYS A 218 3.09 0.19 11.96
C LYS A 218 3.08 0.07 10.44
N ILE A 219 3.48 -1.09 9.94
CA ILE A 219 3.77 -1.30 8.52
C ILE A 219 2.76 -2.31 7.96
N VAL A 220 2.01 -1.88 6.94
CA VAL A 220 1.14 -2.74 6.14
C VAL A 220 1.88 -3.03 4.84
N VAL A 221 2.09 -4.32 4.57
CA VAL A 221 2.71 -4.79 3.32
C VAL A 221 1.62 -5.51 2.53
N ILE A 222 1.24 -4.94 1.39
CA ILE A 222 0.20 -5.47 0.51
C ILE A 222 0.87 -6.34 -0.56
N ASN A 223 0.33 -7.54 -0.76
CA ASN A 223 0.84 -8.51 -1.71
C ASN A 223 0.43 -8.19 -3.16
N VAL A 224 0.94 -8.96 -4.12
CA VAL A 224 0.65 -8.79 -5.54
C VAL A 224 -0.71 -9.40 -5.86
N GLY A 225 -1.56 -8.67 -6.58
CA GLY A 225 -2.86 -9.18 -7.06
C GLY A 225 -2.72 -10.25 -8.15
N PRO A 226 -3.83 -10.78 -8.69
CA PRO A 226 -3.79 -11.77 -9.76
C PRO A 226 -3.42 -11.10 -11.10
N ILE A 227 -2.12 -10.89 -11.34
CA ILE A 227 -1.61 -10.13 -12.48
C ILE A 227 -1.89 -10.77 -13.85
N GLY A 228 -2.18 -12.08 -13.90
CA GLY A 228 -2.65 -12.76 -15.10
C GLY A 228 -4.10 -12.42 -15.47
N CYS A 229 -4.87 -11.85 -14.54
CA CYS A 229 -6.24 -11.40 -14.77
C CYS A 229 -6.32 -9.96 -15.27
N ILE A 230 -5.19 -9.25 -15.33
CA ILE A 230 -5.13 -7.89 -15.86
C ILE A 230 -5.58 -7.92 -17.33
N PRO A 231 -6.49 -7.05 -17.77
CA PRO A 231 -7.02 -7.17 -19.12
C PRO A 231 -5.97 -7.03 -20.22
N CYS A 232 -4.94 -6.19 -20.07
CA CYS A 232 -3.82 -6.19 -21.04
C CYS A 232 -3.16 -7.57 -21.16
N MET A 233 -3.02 -8.32 -20.05
CA MET A 233 -2.37 -9.63 -20.06
C MET A 233 -3.26 -10.65 -20.76
N ARG A 234 -4.59 -10.54 -20.60
CA ARG A 234 -5.54 -11.37 -21.34
C ARG A 234 -5.53 -11.05 -22.83
N ASP A 235 -5.51 -9.76 -23.19
CA ASP A 235 -5.49 -9.31 -24.59
C ASP A 235 -4.20 -9.72 -25.32
N LEU A 236 -3.05 -9.66 -24.64
CA LEU A 236 -1.76 -10.11 -25.19
C LEU A 236 -1.62 -11.65 -25.22
N ASN A 237 -2.52 -12.40 -24.57
CA ASN A 237 -2.50 -13.86 -24.52
C ASN A 237 -3.86 -14.46 -24.95
N PRO A 238 -4.28 -14.24 -26.21
CA PRO A 238 -5.63 -14.60 -26.68
C PRO A 238 -5.94 -16.10 -26.58
N PHE A 239 -4.91 -16.96 -26.58
CA PHE A 239 -5.06 -18.40 -26.38
C PHE A 239 -5.57 -18.79 -24.98
N SER A 240 -5.53 -17.87 -24.02
CA SER A 240 -6.12 -18.07 -22.68
C SER A 240 -7.65 -17.88 -22.67
N GLY A 241 -8.23 -17.38 -23.78
CA GLY A 241 -9.65 -17.05 -23.87
C GLY A 241 -10.08 -16.03 -22.81
N ASP A 242 -11.26 -16.22 -22.23
CA ASP A 242 -11.77 -15.32 -21.18
C ASP A 242 -11.15 -15.54 -19.79
N LYS A 243 -10.16 -16.43 -19.67
CA LYS A 243 -9.54 -16.78 -18.40
C LYS A 243 -8.31 -15.92 -18.14
N CYS A 244 -7.93 -15.84 -16.86
CA CYS A 244 -6.65 -15.28 -16.47
C CYS A 244 -5.48 -16.10 -17.02
N VAL A 245 -4.40 -15.44 -17.38
CA VAL A 245 -3.16 -16.09 -17.85
C VAL A 245 -2.46 -16.78 -16.67
N LYS A 246 -2.19 -18.08 -16.81
CA LYS A 246 -1.68 -18.92 -15.71
C LYS A 246 -0.29 -18.51 -15.23
N PHE A 247 0.64 -18.28 -16.13
CA PHE A 247 2.05 -18.08 -15.77
C PHE A 247 2.30 -16.79 -14.95
N PRO A 248 1.74 -15.62 -15.32
CA PRO A 248 1.85 -14.42 -14.48
C PRO A 248 1.21 -14.60 -13.09
N ASN A 249 0.06 -15.27 -13.00
CA ASN A 249 -0.55 -15.58 -11.69
C ASN A 249 0.33 -16.53 -10.86
N HIS A 250 0.97 -17.51 -11.49
CA HIS A 250 1.92 -18.40 -10.80
C HIS A 250 3.09 -17.61 -10.20
N LEU A 251 3.67 -16.66 -10.93
CA LEU A 251 4.74 -15.79 -10.41
C LEU A 251 4.27 -14.95 -9.21
N ALA A 252 3.09 -14.35 -9.30
CA ALA A 252 2.50 -13.59 -8.20
C ALA A 252 2.27 -14.48 -6.96
N GLN A 253 1.75 -15.70 -7.14
CA GLN A 253 1.52 -16.64 -6.03
C GLN A 253 2.83 -17.11 -5.39
N LEU A 254 3.86 -17.37 -6.20
CA LEU A 254 5.19 -17.74 -5.71
C LEU A 254 5.80 -16.63 -4.86
N PHE A 255 5.74 -15.38 -5.34
CA PHE A 255 6.18 -14.21 -4.59
C PHE A 255 5.36 -13.98 -3.32
N ASN A 256 4.03 -14.03 -3.41
CA ASN A 256 3.15 -13.80 -2.27
C ASN A 256 3.37 -14.82 -1.15
N THR A 257 3.68 -16.07 -1.49
CA THR A 257 4.03 -17.11 -0.52
C THR A 257 5.29 -16.74 0.25
N GLN A 258 6.35 -16.35 -0.46
CA GLN A 258 7.60 -15.94 0.20
C GLN A 258 7.47 -14.60 0.92
N LEU A 259 6.68 -13.66 0.40
CA LEU A 259 6.42 -12.38 1.03
C LEU A 259 5.69 -12.54 2.37
N LYS A 260 4.71 -13.46 2.44
CA LYS A 260 4.02 -13.76 3.68
C LYS A 260 5.00 -14.26 4.75
N ASN A 261 5.90 -15.18 4.39
CA ASN A 261 6.95 -15.67 5.28
C ASN A 261 7.90 -14.53 5.73
N LEU A 262 8.35 -13.69 4.78
CA LEU A 262 9.16 -12.51 5.07
C LEU A 262 8.48 -11.56 6.07
N VAL A 263 7.18 -11.30 5.92
CA VAL A 263 6.44 -10.42 6.84
C VAL A 263 6.33 -11.02 8.25
N GLU A 264 6.16 -12.33 8.37
CA GLU A 264 6.17 -13.03 9.66
C GLU A 264 7.56 -13.00 10.33
N GLU A 265 8.62 -13.19 9.55
CA GLU A 265 10.00 -13.06 10.02
C GLU A 265 10.29 -11.63 10.49
N LEU A 266 9.95 -10.61 9.69
CA LEU A 266 10.14 -9.20 10.06
C LEU A 266 9.35 -8.81 11.31
N ARG A 267 8.13 -9.34 11.49
CA ARG A 267 7.34 -9.18 12.73
C ARG A 267 8.08 -9.74 13.94
N THR A 268 8.79 -10.85 13.76
CA THR A 268 9.53 -11.52 14.83
C THR A 268 10.84 -10.80 15.13
N ASP A 269 11.59 -10.39 14.11
CA ASP A 269 12.94 -9.85 14.25
C ASP A 269 12.95 -8.37 14.62
N LEU A 270 12.03 -7.59 14.05
CA LEU A 270 11.98 -6.13 14.24
C LEU A 270 11.10 -5.77 15.43
N LYS A 271 11.59 -6.03 16.64
CA LYS A 271 10.85 -5.80 17.88
C LYS A 271 10.32 -4.37 18.01
N GLY A 272 9.11 -4.25 18.55
CA GLY A 272 8.42 -2.97 18.72
C GLY A 272 7.73 -2.44 17.46
N SER A 273 7.72 -3.23 16.37
CA SER A 273 6.87 -3.00 15.20
C SER A 273 5.57 -3.80 15.27
N LEU A 274 4.61 -3.37 14.45
CA LEU A 274 3.42 -4.09 14.06
C LEU A 274 3.48 -4.23 12.54
N PHE A 275 3.51 -5.47 12.07
CA PHE A 275 3.45 -5.80 10.64
C PHE A 275 2.11 -6.46 10.30
N VAL A 276 1.43 -5.91 9.29
CA VAL A 276 0.18 -6.47 8.74
C VAL A 276 0.42 -6.88 7.30
N TYR A 277 0.06 -8.11 6.97
CA TYR A 277 0.08 -8.62 5.59
C TYR A 277 -1.30 -8.38 4.96
N GLY A 278 -1.35 -7.62 3.87
CA GLY A 278 -2.56 -7.36 3.09
C GLY A 278 -2.67 -8.32 1.92
N ASP A 279 -3.68 -9.19 1.93
CA ASP A 279 -3.87 -10.22 0.90
C ASP A 279 -4.76 -9.73 -0.26
N ALA A 280 -4.24 -8.78 -1.03
CA ALA A 280 -4.89 -8.26 -2.23
C ALA A 280 -5.19 -9.36 -3.26
N TYR A 281 -4.36 -10.40 -3.37
CA TYR A 281 -4.61 -11.52 -4.28
C TYR A 281 -5.98 -12.17 -4.03
N HIS A 282 -6.21 -12.67 -2.81
CA HIS A 282 -7.46 -13.34 -2.47
C HIS A 282 -8.66 -12.38 -2.40
N ILE A 283 -8.45 -11.13 -1.98
CA ILE A 283 -9.51 -10.10 -2.02
C ILE A 283 -9.99 -9.91 -3.46
N MET A 284 -9.07 -9.76 -4.42
CA MET A 284 -9.43 -9.56 -5.82
C MET A 284 -10.04 -10.82 -6.44
N GLU A 285 -9.53 -12.00 -6.09
CA GLU A 285 -10.12 -13.27 -6.51
C GLU A 285 -11.56 -13.41 -6.01
N ASP A 286 -11.83 -13.10 -4.74
CA ASP A 286 -13.18 -13.14 -4.18
C ASP A 286 -14.11 -12.13 -4.86
N ILE A 287 -13.64 -10.90 -5.12
CA ILE A 287 -14.41 -9.90 -5.86
C ILE A 287 -14.73 -10.41 -7.27
N MET A 288 -13.79 -11.01 -7.98
CA MET A 288 -14.04 -11.54 -9.33
C MET A 288 -15.02 -12.72 -9.32
N MET A 289 -14.91 -13.64 -8.36
CA MET A 289 -15.78 -14.82 -8.26
C MET A 289 -17.18 -14.47 -7.72
N ASN A 290 -17.28 -13.45 -6.87
CA ASN A 290 -18.50 -13.05 -6.17
C ASN A 290 -18.94 -11.63 -6.52
N TYR A 291 -18.63 -11.12 -7.71
CA TYR A 291 -18.83 -9.71 -8.09
C TYR A 291 -20.26 -9.21 -7.83
N SER A 292 -21.27 -10.06 -7.99
CA SER A 292 -22.68 -9.71 -7.72
C SER A 292 -22.93 -9.26 -6.26
N LYS A 293 -22.14 -9.73 -5.29
CA LYS A 293 -22.20 -9.31 -3.88
C LYS A 293 -21.58 -7.92 -3.65
N TYR A 294 -20.68 -7.50 -4.52
CA TYR A 294 -19.92 -6.24 -4.43
C TYR A 294 -20.51 -5.12 -5.30
N GLY A 295 -21.60 -5.39 -6.03
CA GLY A 295 -22.22 -4.46 -6.97
C GLY A 295 -21.79 -4.71 -8.43
N ARG A 296 -22.42 -4.03 -9.39
CA ARG A 296 -22.06 -4.17 -10.81
C ARG A 296 -20.78 -3.39 -11.12
N VAL A 297 -19.63 -4.03 -10.94
CA VAL A 297 -18.34 -3.46 -11.36
C VAL A 297 -18.19 -3.63 -12.87
N LYS A 298 -18.16 -2.52 -13.62
CA LYS A 298 -17.73 -2.54 -15.04
C LYS A 298 -16.24 -2.20 -15.09
N PHE A 299 -15.40 -3.18 -15.35
CA PHE A 299 -14.01 -2.93 -15.71
C PHE A 299 -13.97 -2.44 -17.17
N LEU A 300 -13.61 -1.17 -17.40
CA LEU A 300 -13.53 -0.56 -18.75
C LEU A 300 -12.10 -0.11 -19.00
N ILE A 301 -11.30 -0.85 -19.75
CA ILE A 301 -9.92 -0.44 -20.07
C ILE A 301 -9.85 0.18 -21.45
N PHE A 302 -9.08 1.26 -21.54
CA PHE A 302 -8.52 1.81 -22.76
C PHE A 302 -7.07 2.16 -22.45
N PHE A 303 -6.11 1.55 -23.14
CA PHE A 303 -4.95 2.19 -23.81
C PHE A 303 -4.00 1.09 -24.36
N PRO A 304 -3.38 1.26 -25.54
CA PRO A 304 -2.67 0.18 -26.24
C PRO A 304 -1.24 -0.10 -25.71
N PHE A 305 -0.76 0.65 -24.69
CA PHE A 305 0.66 0.63 -24.32
C PHE A 305 0.94 0.53 -22.81
N ILE A 306 -0.08 0.58 -21.94
CA ILE A 306 0.14 0.57 -20.48
C ILE A 306 -0.95 -0.27 -19.80
N CYS A 307 -0.52 -1.31 -19.09
CA CYS A 307 -1.38 -2.20 -18.31
C CYS A 307 -1.97 -1.51 -17.07
N LEU A 308 -2.88 -0.55 -17.26
CA LEU A 308 -3.53 0.18 -16.17
C LEU A 308 -4.96 -0.32 -15.95
N TRP A 309 -5.30 -0.64 -14.70
CA TRP A 309 -6.66 -0.97 -14.31
C TRP A 309 -7.54 0.28 -14.32
N ARG A 310 -8.76 0.15 -14.84
CA ARG A 310 -9.83 1.11 -14.61
C ARG A 310 -10.96 0.42 -13.84
N PHE A 311 -11.14 0.86 -12.60
CA PHE A 311 -12.28 0.48 -11.76
C PHE A 311 -13.41 1.49 -11.98
N LEU A 312 -14.56 1.08 -12.53
CA LEU A 312 -15.80 1.84 -12.41
C LEU A 312 -16.68 1.15 -11.37
N PHE A 313 -16.94 1.85 -10.28
CA PHE A 313 -18.03 1.54 -9.35
C PHE A 313 -19.27 2.26 -9.87
N TYR A 314 -20.34 1.51 -10.14
CA TYR A 314 -21.69 2.04 -10.39
C TYR A 314 -22.61 1.63 -9.26
#